data_AF-A0A2V4WST1-F1
#
_entry.id   AF-A0A2V4WST1-F1
#
_cell.length_a   1.000
_cell.length_b   1.000
_cell.length_c   1.000
_cell.angle_alpha   90.00
_cell.angle_beta   90.00
_cell.angle_gamma   90.00
#
_symmetry.space_group_name_H-M   'P 1'
#
loop_
_entity.id
_entity.type
_entity.pdbx_description
1 polymer ?
#
loop_
_entity_poly.entity_id
_entity_poly.type
_entity_poly.pdbx_seq_one_letter_code
_entity_poly.pdbx_strand_id
1 'polypeptide(L)'
;MKLLYKLFIGVLFWGTYFLPIFSFEKAFRILDVETNDFFGIYRDGILIFSVLSIILTFLFLWLSPKLFRKYLYRIGIIIFYLVFYYFACTSIAWDYRIIFGATWQWPEIFPELVRPQWYFYVFGALGVLFNYQFLKLTQKKTTEYKNWWQQRV
;
A
#
# COMPACT_ATOMS: atom_id res chain seq x y z
N MET A 1 -16.75 21.24 2.81
CA MET A 1 -15.58 21.01 1.92
C MET A 1 -14.37 20.34 2.59
N LYS A 2 -13.93 20.70 3.82
CA LYS A 2 -12.71 20.13 4.43
C LYS A 2 -12.74 18.60 4.70
N LEU A 3 -13.91 18.02 5.00
CA LEU A 3 -14.02 16.59 5.32
C LEU A 3 -13.93 15.70 4.07
N LEU A 4 -14.74 15.99 3.05
CA LEU A 4 -14.73 15.28 1.76
C LEU A 4 -13.32 15.24 1.13
N TYR A 5 -12.60 16.35 1.24
CA TYR A 5 -11.24 16.46 0.75
C TYR A 5 -10.25 15.55 1.52
N LYS A 6 -10.36 15.47 2.85
CA LYS A 6 -9.55 14.55 3.68
C LYS A 6 -9.88 13.09 3.40
N LEU A 7 -11.17 12.79 3.20
CA LEU A 7 -11.62 11.44 2.80
C LEU A 7 -11.03 11.06 1.44
N PHE A 8 -11.10 11.94 0.46
CA PHE A 8 -10.53 11.71 -0.88
C PHE A 8 -9.02 11.41 -0.81
N ILE A 9 -8.25 12.21 -0.05
CA ILE A 9 -6.84 11.94 0.19
C ILE A 9 -6.64 10.57 0.86
N GLY A 10 -7.45 10.26 1.89
CA GLY A 10 -7.40 8.97 2.56
C GLY A 10 -7.63 7.79 1.63
N VAL A 11 -8.60 7.90 0.73
CA VAL A 11 -8.87 6.86 -0.28
C VAL A 11 -7.69 6.69 -1.23
N LEU A 12 -7.07 7.78 -1.69
CA LEU A 12 -5.89 7.71 -2.57
C LEU A 12 -4.69 7.05 -1.90
N PHE A 13 -4.44 7.36 -0.62
CA PHE A 13 -3.38 6.71 0.16
C PHE A 13 -3.70 5.24 0.39
N TRP A 14 -4.93 4.92 0.80
CA TRP A 14 -5.35 3.54 1.01
C TRP A 14 -5.19 2.71 -0.26
N GLY A 15 -5.65 3.23 -1.41
CA GLY A 15 -5.49 2.57 -2.70
C GLY A 15 -4.02 2.32 -3.06
N THR A 16 -3.09 3.17 -2.65
CA THR A 16 -1.66 2.96 -2.91
C THR A 16 -1.08 1.76 -2.15
N TYR A 17 -1.51 1.55 -0.91
CA TYR A 17 -1.07 0.41 -0.11
C TYR A 17 -1.81 -0.87 -0.53
N PHE A 18 -3.11 -0.77 -0.75
CA PHE A 18 -3.99 -1.92 -0.95
C PHE A 18 -4.00 -2.45 -2.38
N LEU A 19 -4.07 -1.57 -3.38
CA LEU A 19 -4.34 -1.96 -4.77
C LEU A 19 -3.24 -2.84 -5.38
N PRO A 20 -1.93 -2.60 -5.15
CA PRO A 20 -0.89 -3.52 -5.60
C PRO A 20 -1.01 -4.92 -5.00
N ILE A 21 -1.35 -5.03 -3.71
CA ILE A 21 -1.52 -6.31 -3.01
C ILE A 21 -2.77 -7.03 -3.55
N PHE A 22 -3.87 -6.29 -3.74
CA PHE A 22 -5.11 -6.82 -4.29
C PHE A 22 -4.94 -7.30 -5.74
N SER A 23 -4.22 -6.54 -6.57
CA SER A 23 -3.94 -6.94 -7.94
C SER A 23 -2.99 -8.15 -7.99
N PHE A 24 -2.02 -8.24 -7.08
CA PHE A 24 -1.17 -9.43 -6.93
C PHE A 24 -1.99 -10.66 -6.58
N GLU A 25 -2.84 -10.58 -5.55
CA GLU A 25 -3.75 -11.66 -5.15
C GLU A 25 -4.64 -12.10 -6.32
N LYS A 26 -5.25 -11.15 -7.04
CA LYS A 26 -6.08 -11.46 -8.21
C LYS A 26 -5.29 -12.16 -9.31
N ALA A 27 -4.08 -11.69 -9.62
CA ALA A 27 -3.24 -12.34 -10.63
C ALA A 27 -2.90 -13.78 -10.23
N PHE A 28 -2.62 -14.00 -8.94
CA PHE A 28 -2.37 -15.33 -8.38
C PHE A 28 -3.61 -16.22 -8.39
N ARG A 29 -4.78 -15.67 -8.09
CA ARG A 29 -6.05 -16.41 -8.04
C ARG A 29 -6.64 -16.72 -9.41
N ILE A 30 -6.33 -15.93 -10.45
CA ILE A 30 -6.74 -16.27 -11.82
C ILE A 30 -6.01 -17.54 -12.30
N LEU A 31 -4.83 -17.83 -11.77
CA LEU A 31 -4.12 -19.09 -12.01
C LEU A 31 -4.77 -20.29 -11.28
N ASP A 32 -5.73 -20.06 -10.38
CA ASP A 32 -6.40 -21.02 -9.49
C ASP A 32 -7.85 -21.38 -9.96
N VAL A 33 -8.27 -20.96 -11.15
CA VAL A 33 -9.66 -21.20 -11.65
C VAL A 33 -10.00 -22.71 -11.77
N GLU A 34 -9.01 -23.60 -11.74
CA GLU A 34 -9.25 -25.05 -11.79
C GLU A 34 -9.49 -25.70 -10.41
N THR A 35 -9.24 -25.03 -9.28
CA THR A 35 -9.26 -25.66 -7.94
C THR A 35 -10.16 -24.94 -6.93
N ASN A 36 -11.48 -25.18 -7.04
CA ASN A 36 -12.52 -24.58 -6.19
C ASN A 36 -12.47 -24.89 -4.68
N ASP A 37 -11.53 -25.70 -4.18
CA ASP A 37 -11.59 -26.29 -2.84
C ASP A 37 -10.44 -25.92 -1.88
N PHE A 38 -9.64 -24.88 -2.15
CA PHE A 38 -8.60 -24.47 -1.19
C PHE A 38 -9.14 -23.57 -0.06
N PHE A 39 -9.00 -24.06 1.17
CA PHE A 39 -9.30 -23.38 2.44
C PHE A 39 -8.00 -22.92 3.13
N GLY A 40 -7.22 -22.06 2.48
CA GLY A 40 -6.06 -21.41 3.10
C GLY A 40 -6.46 -20.40 4.17
N ILE A 41 -5.67 -20.27 5.25
CA ILE A 41 -5.91 -19.32 6.35
C ILE A 41 -5.88 -17.86 5.84
N TYR A 42 -5.17 -17.61 4.74
CA TYR A 42 -5.00 -16.31 4.09
C TYR A 42 -5.84 -16.17 2.81
N ARG A 43 -6.82 -17.05 2.56
CA ARG A 43 -7.87 -16.80 1.56
C ARG A 43 -8.66 -15.51 1.86
N ASP A 44 -8.91 -15.25 3.15
CA ASP A 44 -9.41 -13.96 3.66
C ASP A 44 -8.27 -12.99 4.04
N GLY A 45 -7.02 -13.37 3.77
CA GLY A 45 -5.83 -12.60 4.08
C GLY A 45 -5.85 -11.24 3.39
N ILE A 46 -6.47 -11.13 2.21
CA ILE A 46 -6.68 -9.83 1.57
C ILE A 46 -7.52 -8.87 2.41
N LEU A 47 -8.51 -9.38 3.16
CA LEU A 47 -9.32 -8.57 4.05
C LEU A 47 -8.46 -8.06 5.21
N ILE A 48 -7.59 -8.92 5.77
CA ILE A 48 -6.61 -8.54 6.79
C ILE A 48 -5.65 -7.46 6.24
N PHE A 49 -5.08 -7.66 5.05
CA PHE A 49 -4.19 -6.68 4.43
C PHE A 49 -4.89 -5.39 4.04
N SER A 50 -6.19 -5.43 3.72
CA SER A 50 -7.02 -4.24 3.50
C SER A 50 -7.18 -3.43 4.78
N VAL A 51 -7.47 -4.09 5.91
CA VAL A 51 -7.60 -3.46 7.23
C VAL A 51 -6.27 -2.88 7.67
N LEU A 52 -5.18 -3.63 7.52
CA LEU A 52 -3.83 -3.14 7.79
C LEU A 52 -3.49 -1.93 6.91
N SER A 53 -3.85 -1.95 5.62
CA SER A 53 -3.65 -0.81 4.72
C SER A 53 -4.43 0.43 5.16
N ILE A 54 -5.64 0.27 5.71
CA ILE A 54 -6.43 1.35 6.29
C ILE A 54 -5.72 1.91 7.54
N ILE A 55 -5.29 1.05 8.46
CA ILE A 55 -4.56 1.44 9.68
C ILE A 55 -3.29 2.23 9.32
N LEU A 56 -2.53 1.74 8.34
CA LEU A 56 -1.32 2.40 7.85
C LEU A 56 -1.62 3.75 7.20
N THR A 57 -2.71 3.83 6.44
CA THR A 57 -3.17 5.09 5.85
C THR A 57 -3.49 6.12 6.93
N PHE A 58 -4.20 5.72 7.99
CA PHE A 58 -4.50 6.62 9.11
C PHE A 58 -3.25 7.06 9.86
N LEU A 59 -2.35 6.13 10.18
CA LEU A 59 -1.06 6.43 10.83
C LEU A 59 -0.25 7.42 9.99
N PHE A 60 -0.17 7.20 8.68
CA PHE A 60 0.55 8.06 7.76
C PHE A 60 -0.05 9.48 7.70
N LEU A 61 -1.37 9.60 7.56
CA LEU A 61 -2.05 10.89 7.53
C LEU A 61 -1.93 11.63 8.87
N TRP A 62 -1.90 10.90 9.98
CA TRP A 62 -1.76 11.47 11.30
C TRP A 62 -0.34 11.99 11.57
N LEU A 63 0.68 11.24 11.17
CA LEU A 63 2.09 11.64 11.29
C LEU A 63 2.49 12.70 10.26
N SER A 64 1.66 12.88 9.21
CA SER A 64 1.98 13.71 8.07
C SER A 64 2.30 15.18 8.32
N PRO A 65 1.49 15.90 9.11
CA PRO A 65 1.69 17.32 9.35
C PRO A 65 2.99 17.64 10.11
N LYS A 66 3.51 16.67 10.89
CA LYS A 66 4.61 16.91 11.85
C LYS A 66 5.98 16.48 11.31
N LEU A 67 6.05 15.43 10.49
CA LEU A 67 7.34 14.77 10.17
C LEU A 67 7.75 14.83 8.69
N PHE A 68 6.88 15.26 7.78
CA PHE A 68 7.12 15.18 6.31
C PHE A 68 8.19 16.12 5.76
N ARG A 69 8.65 17.07 6.57
CA ARG A 69 9.78 17.94 6.22
C ARG A 69 11.10 17.15 6.21
N LYS A 70 11.22 16.08 7.00
CA LYS A 70 12.47 15.31 7.14
C LYS A 70 12.59 14.24 6.04
N TYR A 71 13.73 14.22 5.34
CA TYR A 71 14.01 13.24 4.28
C TYR A 71 14.02 11.80 4.80
N LEU A 72 14.58 11.56 5.99
CA LEU A 72 14.59 10.25 6.66
C LEU A 72 13.20 9.65 6.85
N TYR A 73 12.20 10.48 7.14
CA TYR A 73 10.82 10.00 7.30
C TYR A 73 10.24 9.49 5.98
N ARG A 74 10.62 10.10 4.85
CA ARG A 74 10.19 9.66 3.50
C ARG A 74 10.79 8.31 3.13
N ILE A 75 12.08 8.14 3.39
CA ILE A 75 12.75 6.84 3.22
C ILE A 75 12.08 5.79 4.11
N GLY A 76 11.82 6.13 5.38
CA GLY A 76 11.17 5.22 6.33
C GLY A 76 9.82 4.71 5.85
N ILE A 77 8.97 5.57 5.30
CA ILE A 77 7.68 5.15 4.71
C ILE A 77 7.89 4.20 3.55
N ILE A 78 8.80 4.51 2.62
CA ILE A 78 9.04 3.67 1.44
C ILE A 78 9.55 2.29 1.89
N ILE A 79 10.53 2.26 2.81
CA ILE A 79 11.02 1.01 3.40
C ILE A 79 9.88 0.24 4.07
N PHE A 80 9.06 0.92 4.87
CA PHE A 80 7.93 0.29 5.53
C PHE A 80 6.92 -0.29 4.53
N TYR A 81 6.61 0.45 3.46
CA TYR A 81 5.78 -0.02 2.35
C TYR A 81 6.38 -1.27 1.71
N LEU A 82 7.68 -1.27 1.42
CA LEU A 82 8.36 -2.43 0.82
C LEU A 82 8.30 -3.66 1.73
N VAL A 83 8.53 -3.48 3.04
CA VAL A 83 8.41 -4.56 4.03
C VAL A 83 6.98 -5.07 4.11
N PHE A 84 6.00 -4.17 4.20
CA PHE A 84 4.58 -4.54 4.25
C PHE A 84 4.16 -5.32 2.98
N TYR A 85 4.55 -4.84 1.80
CA TYR A 85 4.30 -5.50 0.53
C TYR A 85 4.98 -6.88 0.46
N TYR A 86 6.25 -6.97 0.87
CA TYR A 86 6.99 -8.23 0.96
C TYR A 86 6.23 -9.25 1.80
N PHE A 87 5.83 -8.89 3.02
CA PHE A 87 5.11 -9.80 3.91
C PHE A 87 3.74 -10.18 3.34
N ALA A 88 2.97 -9.21 2.86
CA ALA A 88 1.64 -9.46 2.33
C ALA A 88 1.67 -10.42 1.13
N CYS A 89 2.49 -10.13 0.12
CA CYS A 89 2.54 -10.93 -1.10
C CYS A 89 3.18 -12.30 -0.88
N THR A 90 4.19 -12.40 0.00
CA THR A 90 4.78 -13.70 0.38
C THR A 90 3.78 -14.56 1.14
N SER A 91 2.96 -13.97 2.02
CA SER A 91 1.94 -14.71 2.77
C SER A 91 0.80 -15.18 1.86
N ILE A 92 0.37 -14.34 0.92
CA ILE A 92 -0.59 -14.74 -0.13
C ILE A 92 0.02 -15.87 -0.96
N ALA A 93 1.20 -15.68 -1.53
CA ALA A 93 1.85 -16.68 -2.37
C ALA A 93 2.15 -17.99 -1.64
N TRP A 94 2.40 -17.96 -0.32
CA TRP A 94 2.52 -19.16 0.51
C TRP A 94 1.25 -20.01 0.44
N ASP A 95 0.09 -19.40 0.61
CA ASP A 95 -1.18 -20.13 0.58
C ASP A 95 -1.47 -20.75 -0.79
N TYR A 96 -1.07 -20.06 -1.85
CA TYR A 96 -1.25 -20.55 -3.22
C TYR A 96 -0.11 -21.45 -3.72
N ARG A 97 0.97 -21.65 -2.95
CA ARG A 97 2.20 -22.35 -3.42
C ARG A 97 1.95 -23.79 -3.89
N ILE A 98 1.00 -24.47 -3.23
CA ILE A 98 0.68 -25.87 -3.50
C ILE A 98 0.09 -26.04 -4.92
N ILE A 99 -0.58 -24.99 -5.43
CA ILE A 99 -1.23 -25.00 -6.76
C ILE A 99 -0.21 -25.05 -7.90
N PHE A 100 0.99 -24.55 -7.68
CA PHE A 100 2.05 -24.59 -8.69
C PHE A 100 2.80 -25.93 -8.71
N GLY A 101 2.34 -26.94 -7.96
CA GLY A 101 2.92 -28.28 -7.94
C GLY A 101 4.31 -28.38 -7.30
N ALA A 102 4.81 -27.30 -6.70
CA ALA A 102 6.13 -27.22 -6.09
C ALA A 102 6.05 -27.01 -4.57
N THR A 103 6.85 -27.75 -3.81
CA THR A 103 6.98 -27.57 -2.35
C THR A 103 7.97 -26.47 -2.03
N TRP A 104 7.69 -25.24 -2.44
CA TRP A 104 8.54 -24.12 -2.08
C TRP A 104 8.55 -23.90 -0.57
N GLN A 105 9.74 -23.72 -0.02
CA GLN A 105 9.90 -23.30 1.36
C GLN A 105 9.67 -21.79 1.47
N TRP A 106 9.34 -21.31 2.68
CA TRP A 106 9.14 -19.87 2.94
C TRP A 106 10.19 -18.93 2.32
N PRO A 107 11.51 -19.19 2.43
CA PRO A 107 12.52 -18.32 1.82
C PRO A 107 12.52 -18.32 0.28
N GLU A 108 11.94 -19.33 -0.36
CA GLU A 108 11.93 -19.50 -1.82
C GLU A 108 10.74 -18.80 -2.47
N ILE A 109 9.64 -18.61 -1.74
CA ILE A 109 8.42 -17.98 -2.27
C ILE A 109 8.68 -16.57 -2.79
N PHE A 110 9.42 -15.77 -2.02
CA PHE A 110 9.66 -14.40 -2.45
C PHE A 110 10.44 -14.34 -3.77
N PRO A 111 11.63 -14.97 -3.91
CA PRO A 111 12.38 -14.91 -5.18
C PRO A 111 11.67 -15.59 -6.35
N GLU A 112 10.92 -16.67 -6.11
CA GLU A 112 10.31 -17.48 -7.18
C GLU A 112 8.90 -17.03 -7.58
N LEU A 113 8.08 -16.60 -6.63
CA LEU A 113 6.66 -16.30 -6.86
C LEU A 113 6.33 -14.80 -6.81
N VAL A 114 6.96 -14.06 -5.89
CA VAL A 114 6.63 -12.65 -5.64
C VAL A 114 7.51 -11.70 -6.47
N ARG A 115 8.82 -11.93 -6.50
CA ARG A 115 9.82 -11.09 -7.17
C ARG A 115 9.58 -10.96 -8.69
N PRO A 116 9.16 -11.99 -9.43
CA PRO A 116 8.84 -11.83 -10.85
C PRO A 116 7.73 -10.81 -11.10
N GLN A 117 6.84 -10.62 -10.13
CA GLN A 117 5.75 -9.63 -10.16
C GLN A 117 6.21 -8.26 -9.62
N TRP A 118 7.47 -7.88 -9.89
CA TRP A 118 8.10 -6.66 -9.35
C TRP A 118 7.34 -5.38 -9.69
N TYR A 119 6.62 -5.34 -10.81
CA TYR A 119 5.91 -4.14 -11.26
C TYR A 119 4.86 -3.68 -10.25
N PHE A 120 4.22 -4.59 -9.50
CA PHE A 120 3.30 -4.21 -8.41
C PHE A 120 4.02 -3.46 -7.28
N TYR A 121 5.25 -3.85 -6.93
CA TYR A 121 6.08 -3.14 -5.94
C TYR A 121 6.40 -1.72 -6.44
N VAL A 122 6.77 -1.59 -7.72
CA VAL A 122 7.13 -0.29 -8.31
C VAL A 122 5.93 0.63 -8.35
N PHE A 123 4.76 0.14 -8.76
CA PHE A 123 3.55 0.95 -8.83
C PHE A 123 3.11 1.47 -7.47
N GLY A 124 3.16 0.66 -6.41
CA GLY A 124 2.82 1.15 -5.08
C GLY A 124 3.87 2.11 -4.51
N ALA A 125 5.16 1.88 -4.74
CA ALA A 125 6.22 2.82 -4.34
C ALA A 125 6.05 4.19 -5.05
N LEU A 126 5.75 4.17 -6.35
CA LEU A 126 5.42 5.38 -7.12
C LEU A 126 4.14 6.04 -6.59
N GLY A 127 3.10 5.28 -6.27
CA GLY A 127 1.87 5.79 -5.67
C GLY A 127 2.13 6.50 -4.33
N VAL A 128 3.04 5.97 -3.50
CA VAL A 128 3.44 6.61 -2.23
C VAL A 128 4.12 7.95 -2.51
N LEU A 129 5.02 8.00 -3.51
CA LEU A 129 5.69 9.23 -3.94
C LEU A 129 4.72 10.27 -4.51
N PHE A 130 3.78 9.86 -5.36
CA PHE A 130 2.78 10.74 -5.94
C PHE A 130 1.85 11.31 -4.87
N ASN A 131 1.35 10.47 -3.98
CA ASN A 131 0.50 10.94 -2.88
C ASN A 131 1.27 11.86 -1.92
N TYR A 132 2.56 11.63 -1.72
CA TYR A 132 3.43 12.55 -0.99
C TYR A 132 3.48 13.93 -1.68
N GLN A 133 3.73 13.98 -2.99
CA GLN A 133 3.80 15.25 -3.73
C GLN A 133 2.46 15.98 -3.69
N PHE A 134 1.35 15.25 -3.85
CA PHE A 134 0.00 15.79 -3.76
C PHE A 134 -0.29 16.41 -2.38
N LEU A 135 0.09 15.72 -1.30
CA LEU A 135 -0.05 16.22 0.07
C LEU A 135 0.79 17.47 0.31
N LYS A 136 2.01 17.53 -0.22
CA LYS A 136 2.89 18.70 -0.11
C LYS A 136 2.31 19.93 -0.82
N LEU A 137 1.84 19.77 -2.06
CA LEU A 137 1.23 20.85 -2.84
C LEU A 137 0.01 21.43 -2.13
N THR A 138 -0.74 20.57 -1.47
CA THR A 138 -2.02 20.96 -0.86
C THR A 138 -1.84 21.59 0.51
N GLN A 139 -0.83 21.16 1.28
CA GLN A 139 -0.36 21.89 2.45
C GLN A 139 0.16 23.30 2.09
N LYS A 140 0.97 23.42 1.02
CA LYS A 140 1.51 24.72 0.56
C LYS A 140 0.40 25.71 0.22
N LYS A 141 -0.58 25.30 -0.61
CA LYS A 141 -1.76 26.12 -0.94
C LYS A 141 -2.55 26.55 0.30
N THR A 142 -2.70 25.67 1.29
CA THR A 142 -3.44 25.98 2.52
C THR A 142 -2.72 27.06 3.35
N THR A 143 -1.39 27.01 3.41
CA THR A 143 -0.57 28.01 4.11
C THR A 143 -0.59 29.36 3.39
N GLU A 144 -0.45 29.37 2.06
CA GLU A 144 -0.53 30.60 1.25
C GLU A 144 -1.89 31.30 1.42
N TYR A 145 -2.99 30.54 1.40
CA TYR A 145 -4.33 31.08 1.59
C TYR A 145 -4.52 31.67 3.01
N LYS A 146 -4.01 31.01 4.05
CA LYS A 146 -4.04 31.56 5.42
C LYS A 146 -3.31 32.90 5.53
N ASN A 147 -2.11 32.99 4.95
CA ASN A 147 -1.30 34.20 5.00
C ASN A 147 -1.96 35.36 4.23
N TRP A 148 -2.59 35.09 3.08
CA TRP A 148 -3.34 36.09 2.31
C TRP A 148 -4.51 36.68 3.10
N TRP A 149 -5.25 35.85 3.85
CA TRP A 149 -6.33 36.33 4.72
C TRP A 149 -5.81 37.17 5.89
N GLN A 150 -4.66 36.80 6.48
CA GLN A 150 -4.04 37.56 7.56
C GLN A 150 -3.47 38.91 7.12
N GLN A 151 -3.24 39.12 5.81
CA GLN A 151 -2.80 40.41 5.26
C GLN A 151 -3.97 41.34 4.89
N ARG A 152 -5.21 40.84 4.91
CA ARG A 152 -6.42 41.59 4.54
C ARG A 152 -7.31 41.96 5.74
N VAL A 153 -6.96 41.51 6.93
CA VAL A 153 -7.60 41.84 8.22
C VAL A 153 -6.60 42.63 9.04
#